data_AF-A0A088QZ02-F1
#
_entry.id   AF-A0A088QZ02-F1
#
_cell.length_a   1.000
_cell.length_b   1.000
_cell.length_c   1.000
_cell.angle_alpha   90.00
_cell.angle_beta   90.00
_cell.angle_gamma   90.00
#
_symmetry.space_group_name_H-M   'P 1'
#
loop_
_entity.id
_entity.type
_entity.pdbx_description
1 polymer ?
#
loop_
_entity_poly.entity_id
_entity_poly.type
_entity_poly.pdbx_seq_one_letter_code
_entity_poly.pdbx_strand_id
1 'polypeptide(L)' 'MTIDAAREAGKHVLVAAIDGSNEGSIALHEKYGFQRVGLLPQVGTKNGRWLDMMLMQIMLTVEQPPAQPRA' A
#
# COMPACT_ATOMS: atom_id res chain seq x y z
N MET A 1 1.75 -10.35 -4.19
CA MET A 1 1.04 -11.14 -3.17
C MET A 1 -0.44 -10.79 -3.25
N THR A 2 -1.35 -11.76 -3.22
CA THR A 2 -2.79 -11.48 -3.19
C THR A 2 -3.24 -11.15 -1.76
N ILE A 3 -4.41 -10.51 -1.61
CA ILE A 3 -4.99 -10.20 -0.29
C ILE A 3 -5.18 -11.47 0.53
N ASP A 4 -5.69 -12.54 -0.09
CA ASP A 4 -5.95 -13.80 0.61
C ASP A 4 -4.66 -14.49 1.03
N ALA A 5 -3.64 -14.53 0.17
CA ALA A 5 -2.32 -15.06 0.56
C ALA A 5 -1.69 -14.27 1.71
N ALA A 6 -1.91 -12.95 1.77
CA ALA A 6 -1.44 -12.13 2.88
C ALA A 6 -2.19 -12.40 4.20
N ARG A 7 -3.51 -12.66 4.12
CA ARG A 7 -4.32 -13.10 5.27
C ARG A 7 -3.84 -14.45 5.79
N GLU A 8 -3.64 -15.42 4.91
CA GLU A 8 -3.11 -16.75 5.24
C GLU A 8 -1.73 -16.67 5.87
N ALA A 9 -0.88 -15.76 5.40
CA ALA A 9 0.44 -15.50 5.95
C ALA A 9 0.43 -14.68 7.25
N GLY A 10 -0.74 -14.42 7.85
CA GLY A 10 -0.91 -13.70 9.11
C GLY A 10 -0.43 -12.26 9.05
N LYS A 11 -0.50 -11.59 7.89
CA LYS A 11 -0.11 -10.18 7.76
C LYS A 11 -1.18 -9.27 8.35
N HIS A 12 -0.75 -8.21 9.03
CA HIS A 12 -1.65 -7.20 9.59
C HIS A 12 -2.04 -6.13 8.56
N VAL A 13 -1.09 -5.68 7.75
CA VAL A 13 -1.29 -4.64 6.73
C VAL A 13 -0.62 -5.06 5.43
N LEU A 14 -1.29 -4.79 4.30
CA LEU A 14 -0.65 -4.72 3.00
C LEU A 14 -0.49 -3.26 2.60
N VAL A 15 0.70 -2.92 2.10
CA VAL A 15 1.02 -1.60 1.57
C VAL A 15 1.28 -1.71 0.07
N ALA A 16 0.65 -0.85 -0.70
CA ALA A 16 0.87 -0.67 -2.13
C ALA A 16 1.62 0.64 -2.37
N ALA A 17 2.73 0.58 -3.09
CA ALA A 17 3.44 1.75 -3.61
C ALA A 17 3.17 1.85 -5.11
N ILE A 18 2.47 2.90 -5.51
CA ILE A 18 1.93 3.08 -6.87
C ILE A 18 2.51 4.38 -7.43
N ASP A 19 2.73 4.44 -8.74
CA ASP A 19 2.96 5.72 -9.42
C ASP A 19 1.78 6.68 -9.13
N GLY A 20 2.07 7.86 -8.60
CA GLY A 20 1.06 8.83 -8.18
C GLY A 20 0.13 9.30 -9.31
N SER A 21 0.56 9.17 -10.57
CA SER A 21 -0.24 9.52 -11.75
C SER A 21 -1.09 8.38 -12.29
N ASN A 22 -0.94 7.15 -11.77
CA ASN A 22 -1.65 5.98 -12.27
C ASN A 22 -3.04 5.83 -11.62
N GLU A 23 -3.99 6.65 -12.09
CA GLU A 23 -5.37 6.67 -11.58
C GLU A 23 -6.07 5.31 -11.68
N GLY A 24 -5.80 4.55 -12.74
CA GLY A 24 -6.39 3.22 -12.92
C GLY A 24 -5.96 2.21 -11.84
N SER A 25 -4.67 2.20 -11.50
CA SER A 25 -4.16 1.37 -10.40
C SER A 25 -4.70 1.83 -9.05
N ILE A 26 -4.78 3.14 -8.82
CA ILE A 26 -5.32 3.70 -7.59
C ILE A 26 -6.79 3.29 -7.41
N ALA A 27 -7.63 3.49 -8.42
CA ALA A 27 -9.04 3.11 -8.38
C ALA A 27 -9.26 1.61 -8.17
N LEU A 28 -8.40 0.76 -8.78
CA LEU A 28 -8.42 -0.67 -8.55
C LEU A 28 -8.17 -1.02 -7.08
N HIS A 29 -7.15 -0.41 -6.46
CA HIS A 29 -6.83 -0.65 -5.05
C HIS A 29 -7.94 -0.13 -4.13
N GLU A 30 -8.50 1.05 -4.40
CA GLU A 30 -9.65 1.61 -3.66
C GLU A 30 -10.85 0.65 -3.69
N LYS A 31 -11.14 0.03 -4.85
CA LYS A 31 -12.22 -0.97 -4.99
C LYS A 31 -12.02 -2.20 -4.09
N TYR A 32 -10.78 -2.59 -3.84
CA TYR A 32 -10.45 -3.71 -2.94
C TYR A 32 -10.29 -3.28 -1.48
N GLY A 33 -10.61 -2.03 -1.14
CA GLY A 33 -10.61 -1.52 0.23
C GLY A 33 -9.31 -0.88 0.70
N PHE A 34 -8.32 -0.72 -0.19
CA PHE A 34 -7.13 0.07 0.14
C PHE A 34 -7.48 1.55 0.31
N GLN A 35 -6.84 2.19 1.28
CA GLN A 35 -6.98 3.61 1.57
C GLN A 35 -5.65 4.31 1.24
N ARG A 36 -5.72 5.52 0.68
CA ARG A 36 -4.54 6.37 0.49
C ARG A 36 -3.99 6.79 1.85
N VAL A 37 -2.68 6.66 2.05
CA VAL A 37 -2.03 6.99 3.34
C VAL A 37 -0.83 7.90 3.20
N GLY A 38 -0.32 8.11 1.98
CA GLY A 38 0.74 9.07 1.75
C GLY A 38 0.97 9.34 0.28
N LEU A 39 1.43 10.55 -0.02
CA LEU A 39 1.98 10.91 -1.30
C LEU A 39 3.41 11.37 -1.06
N LEU A 40 4.38 10.72 -1.70
CA LEU A 40 5.75 11.15 -1.68
C LEU A 40 6.06 11.78 -3.03
N PRO A 41 6.22 13.12 -3.09
CA PRO A 41 6.48 13.80 -4.35
C PRO A 41 7.93 13.58 -4.81
N GLN A 42 8.12 13.44 -6.11
CA GLN A 42 9.43 13.45 -6.79
C GLN A 42 10.46 12.45 -6.22
N VAL A 43 10.01 11.29 -5.74
CA VAL A 43 10.89 10.30 -5.09
C VAL A 43 11.78 9.54 -6.07
N GLY A 44 11.48 9.62 -7.36
CA GLY A 44 12.23 8.94 -8.39
C GLY A 44 12.22 9.69 -9.70
N THR A 45 13.08 9.27 -10.61
CA THR A 45 13.12 9.77 -11.98
C THR A 45 12.99 8.62 -12.96
N LYS A 46 12.22 8.84 -14.03
CA LYS A 46 12.10 7.91 -15.15
C LYS A 46 11.86 8.68 -16.43
N ASN A 47 12.59 8.35 -17.48
CA ASN A 47 12.48 9.00 -18.80
C ASN A 47 12.55 10.53 -18.74
N GLY A 48 13.43 11.07 -17.89
CA GLY A 48 13.63 12.51 -17.73
C GLY A 48 12.51 13.25 -16.97
N ARG A 49 11.61 12.53 -16.29
CA ARG A 49 10.52 13.11 -15.49
C ARG A 49 10.64 12.67 -14.04
N TRP A 50 10.26 13.57 -13.13
CA TRP A 50 10.05 13.24 -11.73
C TRP A 50 8.77 12.42 -11.57
N LEU A 51 8.83 11.42 -10.71
CA LEU A 51 7.71 10.56 -10.37
C LEU A 51 7.33 10.75 -8.90
N ASP A 52 6.04 10.86 -8.68
CA ASP A 52 5.46 10.80 -7.34
C ASP A 52 5.10 9.35 -7.01
N MET A 53 5.10 9.01 -5.73
CA MET A 53 4.68 7.71 -5.22
C MET A 53 3.47 7.87 -4.31
N MET A 54 2.36 7.25 -4.70
CA MET A 54 1.18 7.09 -3.85
C MET A 54 1.35 5.82 -3.01
N LEU A 55 1.34 5.99 -1.69
CA LEU A 55 1.24 4.90 -0.73
C LEU A 55 -0.24 4.68 -0.38
N MET A 56 -0.68 3.45 -0.54
CA MET A 56 -2.00 2.99 -0.11
C MET A 56 -1.87 1.79 0.81
N GLN A 57 -2.81 1.60 1.73
CA GLN A 57 -2.80 0.43 2.62
C GLN A 57 -4.18 -0.19 2.80
N ILE A 58 -4.21 -1.48 3.12
CA ILE A 58 -5.39 -2.17 3.65
C ILE A 58 -5.01 -2.90 4.94
N MET A 59 -5.82 -2.74 5.98
CA MET A 59 -5.72 -3.53 7.21
C MET A 59 -6.41 -4.88 6.99
N LEU A 60 -5.68 -5.97 7.20
CA LEU A 60 -6.18 -7.34 7.02
C LEU A 60 -6.70 -7.96 8.30
N THR A 61 -6.19 -7.50 9.45
CA THR A 61 -6.63 -7.93 10.78
C THR A 61 -6.98 -6.70 11.60
N VAL A 62 -8.24 -6.57 12.00
CA VAL A 62 -8.71 -5.40 12.78
C VAL A 62 -8.46 -5.62 14.28
N GLU A 63 -8.32 -6.87 14.73
CA GLU A 63 -8.31 -7.24 16.14
C GLU A 63 -6.97 -7.75 16.67
N GLN A 64 -5.91 -7.82 15.86
CA GLN A 64 -4.61 -8.23 16.38
C GLN A 64 -3.96 -7.05 17.11
N PRO A 65 -3.73 -7.13 18.44
CA PRO A 65 -2.96 -6.12 19.13
C PRO A 65 -1.56 -6.05 18.51
N PRO A 66 -0.91 -4.87 18.53
CA PRO A 66 0.43 -4.71 17.97
C PRO A 66 1.34 -5.80 18.53
N ALA A 67 2.09 -6.44 17.64
CA ALA A 67 3.04 -7.47 18.03
C ALA A 67 3.94 -6.90 19.13
N GLN A 68 4.09 -7.65 20.23
CA GLN A 68 4.99 -7.23 21.29
C GLN A 68 6.40 -7.08 20.71
N PRO A 69 7.15 -6.01 21.07
CA PRO A 69 8.53 -5.87 20.63
C PRO A 69 9.30 -7.14 20.99
N ARG A 70 10.04 -7.68 20.02
CA ARG A 70 11.05 -8.70 20.35
C ARG A 70 12.15 -7.99 21.14
N ALA A 71 12.28 -8.36 22.41
CA ALA A 71 13.39 -7.92 23.28
C ALA A 71 14.74 -8.43 22.76
#